data_AF-A0A7L1G332-F1
#
_entry.id   AF-A0A7L1G332-F1
#
_cell.length_a   1.000
_cell.length_b   1.000
_cell.length_c   1.000
_cell.angle_alpha   90.00
_cell.angle_beta   90.00
_cell.angle_gamma   90.00
#
_symmetry.space_group_name_H-M   'P 1'
#
loop_
_entity.id
_entity.type
_entity.pdbx_description
1 polymer ?
#
loop_
_entity_poly.entity_id
_entity_poly.type
_entity_poly.pdbx_seq_one_letter_code
_entity_poly.pdbx_strand_id
1 'polypeptide(L)'
;LALLSYSVTVNALEGKDCKESVKLIAESSNLSEEQLAFLISGMYTLLREALRLPLSTFKQEVSFGSTWSPDKIPEDFIVDFSSVVFGNRRPDSEGMALIQRSRLPSVQEFKWRVDVAISTSSLARALQPSILMMMKLSDGTAHRFEV
;
A
#
# COMPACT_ATOMS: atom_id res chain seq x y z
N LEU A 1 -12.01 1.40 -24.48
CA LEU A 1 -10.63 0.98 -24.20
C LEU A 1 -10.21 1.32 -22.76
N ALA A 2 -10.19 2.59 -22.36
CA ALA A 2 -9.86 3.01 -20.97
C ALA A 2 -10.76 2.37 -19.89
N LEU A 3 -12.07 2.26 -20.15
CA LEU A 3 -13.01 1.62 -19.22
C LEU A 3 -12.81 0.10 -19.10
N LEU A 4 -12.45 -0.56 -20.21
CA LEU A 4 -12.22 -2.01 -20.22
C LEU A 4 -10.94 -2.36 -19.46
N SER A 5 -9.86 -1.61 -19.71
CA SER A 5 -8.61 -1.79 -18.97
C SER A 5 -8.77 -1.45 -17.48
N TYR A 6 -9.62 -0.47 -17.15
CA TYR A 6 -9.95 -0.15 -15.77
C TYR A 6 -10.70 -1.29 -15.07
N SER A 7 -11.75 -1.84 -15.70
CA SER A 7 -12.50 -2.98 -15.17
C SER A 7 -11.60 -4.19 -14.88
N VAL A 8 -10.69 -4.49 -15.80
CA VAL A 8 -9.65 -5.52 -15.62
C VAL A 8 -8.76 -5.23 -14.42
N THR A 9 -8.36 -3.97 -14.24
CA THR A 9 -7.50 -3.55 -13.14
C THR A 9 -8.20 -3.71 -11.79
N VAL A 10 -9.48 -3.32 -11.70
CA VAL A 10 -10.29 -3.49 -10.48
C VAL A 10 -10.48 -4.98 -10.16
N ASN A 11 -10.81 -5.79 -11.16
CA ASN A 11 -10.94 -7.23 -10.97
C ASN A 11 -9.63 -7.87 -10.48
N ALA A 12 -8.49 -7.44 -11.01
CA ALA A 12 -7.17 -7.90 -10.55
C ALA A 12 -6.87 -7.46 -9.11
N LEU A 13 -7.28 -6.26 -8.71
CA LEU A 13 -7.15 -5.74 -7.35
C LEU A 13 -8.02 -6.51 -6.35
N GLU A 14 -9.20 -6.94 -6.80
CA GLU A 14 -10.10 -7.85 -6.07
C GLU A 14 -9.63 -9.32 -6.10
N GLY A 15 -8.50 -9.62 -6.76
CA GLY A 15 -7.90 -10.96 -6.82
C GLY A 15 -8.56 -11.94 -7.78
N LYS A 16 -9.36 -11.46 -8.74
CA LYS A 16 -9.99 -12.28 -9.78
C LYS A 16 -9.02 -12.58 -10.92
N ASP A 17 -9.19 -13.73 -11.60
CA ASP A 17 -8.43 -14.03 -12.82
C ASP A 17 -8.90 -13.11 -13.96
N CYS A 18 -7.94 -12.43 -14.58
CA CYS A 18 -8.19 -11.43 -15.60
C CYS A 18 -7.58 -11.79 -16.96
N LYS A 19 -6.98 -12.98 -17.11
CA LYS A 19 -6.24 -13.38 -18.33
C LYS A 19 -7.09 -13.29 -19.60
N GLU A 20 -8.33 -13.80 -19.55
CA GLU A 20 -9.23 -13.75 -20.71
C GLU A 20 -9.68 -12.33 -21.04
N SER A 21 -10.00 -11.53 -20.02
CA SER A 21 -10.38 -10.13 -20.20
C SER A 21 -9.23 -9.29 -20.78
N VAL A 22 -7.98 -9.56 -20.40
CA VAL A 22 -6.79 -8.91 -21.00
C VAL A 22 -6.64 -9.29 -22.47
N LYS A 23 -6.84 -10.57 -22.83
CA LYS A 23 -6.81 -11.03 -24.23
C LYS A 23 -7.88 -10.34 -25.08
N LEU A 24 -9.12 -10.28 -24.60
CA LEU A 24 -10.22 -9.60 -25.29
C LEU A 24 -9.94 -8.11 -25.50
N ILE A 25 -9.25 -7.45 -24.56
CA ILE A 25 -8.85 -6.06 -24.72
C ILE A 25 -7.72 -5.94 -25.74
N ALA A 26 -6.72 -6.82 -25.72
CA ALA A 26 -5.66 -6.84 -26.72
C ALA A 26 -6.23 -7.04 -28.13
N GLU A 27 -7.22 -7.92 -28.30
CA GLU A 27 -7.88 -8.19 -29.58
C GLU A 27 -8.79 -7.04 -30.04
N SER A 28 -9.42 -6.32 -29.11
CA SER A 28 -10.31 -5.18 -29.41
C SER A 28 -9.60 -3.82 -29.49
N SER A 29 -8.31 -3.76 -29.19
CA SER A 29 -7.53 -2.53 -29.20
C SER A 29 -6.45 -2.54 -30.27
N ASN A 30 -6.17 -1.36 -30.84
CA ASN A 30 -5.03 -1.17 -31.74
C ASN A 30 -3.72 -0.90 -30.97
N LEU A 31 -3.58 -1.44 -29.76
CA LEU A 31 -2.41 -1.23 -28.89
C LEU A 31 -1.49 -2.45 -28.93
N SER A 32 -0.19 -2.22 -28.82
CA SER A 32 0.75 -3.32 -28.57
C SER A 32 0.54 -3.91 -27.18
N GLU A 33 0.91 -5.18 -27.00
CA GLU A 33 0.84 -5.87 -25.70
C GLU A 33 1.62 -5.13 -24.62
N GLU A 34 2.78 -4.55 -24.97
CA GLU A 34 3.58 -3.73 -24.06
C GLU A 34 2.83 -2.47 -23.59
N GLN A 35 2.21 -1.74 -24.51
CA GLN A 35 1.44 -0.54 -24.17
C GLN A 35 0.24 -0.87 -23.28
N LEU A 36 -0.43 -1.99 -23.56
CA LEU A 36 -1.55 -2.46 -22.73
C LEU A 36 -1.05 -2.86 -21.33
N ALA A 37 0.08 -3.55 -21.24
CA ALA A 37 0.71 -3.93 -19.97
C ALA A 37 1.09 -2.70 -19.15
N PHE A 38 1.72 -1.68 -19.77
CA PHE A 38 2.03 -0.42 -19.11
C PHE A 38 0.77 0.26 -18.58
N LEU A 39 -0.29 0.32 -19.39
CA LEU A 39 -1.53 0.98 -19.00
C LEU A 39 -2.22 0.27 -17.83
N ILE A 40 -2.33 -1.06 -17.87
CA ILE A 40 -2.91 -1.85 -16.78
C ILE A 40 -2.05 -1.74 -15.51
N SER A 41 -0.72 -1.85 -15.63
CA SER A 41 0.19 -1.73 -14.48
C SER A 41 0.16 -0.35 -13.83
N GLY A 42 0.05 0.70 -14.64
CA GLY A 42 -0.04 2.09 -14.18
C GLY A 42 -1.32 2.30 -13.39
N MET A 43 -2.46 1.86 -13.92
CA MET A 43 -3.74 1.95 -13.23
C MET A 43 -3.78 1.10 -11.97
N TYR A 44 -3.22 -0.13 -12.02
CA TYR A 44 -3.14 -1.00 -10.84
C TYR A 44 -2.35 -0.34 -9.73
N THR A 45 -1.20 0.24 -10.07
CA THR A 45 -0.33 0.94 -9.10
C THR A 45 -1.03 2.16 -8.51
N LEU A 46 -1.69 2.98 -9.34
CA LEU A 46 -2.44 4.15 -8.88
C LEU A 46 -3.56 3.77 -7.90
N LEU A 47 -4.39 2.77 -8.25
CA LEU A 47 -5.46 2.29 -7.38
C LEU A 47 -4.90 1.69 -6.08
N ARG A 48 -3.86 0.87 -6.17
CA ARG A 48 -3.22 0.24 -5.01
C ARG A 48 -2.65 1.26 -4.03
N GLU A 49 -1.97 2.29 -4.52
CA GLU A 49 -1.46 3.35 -3.65
C GLU A 49 -2.58 4.23 -3.11
N ALA A 50 -3.67 4.44 -3.85
CA ALA A 50 -4.83 5.16 -3.35
C ALA A 50 -5.52 4.43 -2.18
N LEU A 51 -5.66 3.10 -2.28
CA LEU A 51 -6.21 2.27 -1.20
C LEU A 51 -5.30 2.21 0.03
N ARG A 52 -3.99 2.35 -0.15
CA ARG A 52 -3.03 2.33 0.96
C ARG A 52 -3.14 3.56 1.87
N LEU A 53 -3.57 4.70 1.33
CA LEU A 53 -3.64 5.96 2.08
C LEU A 53 -4.98 6.05 2.83
N PRO A 54 -4.99 6.56 4.08
CA PRO A 54 -6.23 6.81 4.81
C PRO A 54 -7.16 7.75 4.03
N LEU A 55 -8.47 7.51 4.10
CA LEU A 55 -9.49 8.37 3.44
C LEU A 55 -9.34 9.86 3.80
N SER A 56 -8.92 10.17 5.02
CA SER A 56 -8.65 11.54 5.48
C SER A 56 -7.53 12.25 4.71
N THR A 57 -6.68 11.51 4.00
CA THR A 57 -5.62 12.07 3.14
C THR A 57 -6.21 12.65 1.86
N PHE A 58 -7.36 12.15 1.42
CA PHE A 58 -8.02 12.58 0.19
C PHE A 58 -9.05 13.67 0.49
N LYS A 59 -8.87 14.85 -0.11
CA LYS A 59 -9.92 15.87 -0.19
C LYS A 59 -10.72 15.59 -1.47
N GLN A 60 -11.79 14.81 -1.34
CA GLN A 60 -12.64 14.38 -2.45
C GLN A 60 -13.05 15.54 -3.37
N GLU A 61 -13.35 16.71 -2.79
CA GLU A 61 -13.74 17.92 -3.53
C GLU A 61 -12.61 18.59 -4.32
N VAL A 62 -11.34 18.46 -3.88
CA VAL A 62 -10.20 19.14 -4.52
C VAL A 62 -9.58 18.28 -5.62
N SER A 63 -9.49 16.96 -5.40
CA SER A 63 -8.81 16.04 -6.33
C SER A 63 -9.59 15.80 -7.62
N PHE A 64 -10.93 15.79 -7.56
CA PHE A 64 -11.78 15.46 -8.69
C PHE A 64 -12.41 16.68 -9.38
N GLY A 65 -12.83 17.70 -8.61
CA GLY A 65 -13.57 18.83 -9.16
C GLY A 65 -12.75 19.85 -9.97
N SER A 66 -11.43 19.90 -9.79
CA SER A 66 -10.57 20.91 -10.44
C SER A 66 -9.40 20.35 -11.25
N THR A 67 -8.94 19.13 -10.93
CA THR A 67 -7.73 18.56 -11.55
C THR A 67 -8.06 17.71 -12.78
N TRP A 68 -9.25 17.09 -12.80
CA TRP A 68 -9.67 16.14 -13.83
C TRP A 68 -10.74 16.80 -14.71
N SER A 69 -10.30 17.65 -15.64
CA SER A 69 -11.20 18.17 -16.67
C SER A 69 -11.70 17.02 -17.55
N PRO A 70 -12.98 17.01 -17.97
CA PRO A 70 -13.56 15.95 -18.81
C PRO A 70 -12.83 15.76 -20.14
N ASP A 71 -12.09 16.77 -20.60
CA ASP A 71 -11.26 16.70 -21.81
C ASP A 71 -10.08 15.71 -21.71
N LYS A 72 -9.66 15.32 -20.50
CA LYS A 72 -8.47 14.47 -20.28
C LYS A 72 -8.80 13.06 -19.80
N ILE A 73 -9.93 12.88 -19.11
CA ILE A 73 -10.31 11.61 -18.48
C ILE A 73 -11.83 11.42 -18.66
N PRO A 74 -12.29 10.29 -19.20
CA PRO A 74 -13.73 10.00 -19.35
C PRO A 74 -14.45 10.03 -17.99
N GLU A 75 -15.63 10.65 -17.93
CA GLU A 75 -16.39 10.82 -16.68
C GLU A 75 -16.80 9.47 -16.06
N ASP A 76 -17.11 8.47 -16.89
CA ASP A 76 -17.39 7.10 -16.45
C ASP A 76 -16.21 6.49 -15.65
N PHE A 77 -14.97 6.79 -16.06
CA PHE A 77 -13.77 6.33 -15.35
C PHE A 77 -13.64 7.01 -13.98
N ILE A 78 -14.01 8.29 -13.92
CA ILE A 78 -13.97 9.10 -12.70
C ILE A 78 -14.94 8.55 -11.65
N VAL A 79 -16.16 8.25 -12.08
CA VAL A 79 -17.22 7.68 -11.23
C VAL A 79 -16.79 6.29 -10.73
N ASP A 80 -16.32 5.43 -11.63
CA ASP A 80 -15.89 4.10 -11.29
C ASP A 80 -14.67 4.09 -10.35
N PHE A 81 -13.68 4.95 -10.59
CA PHE A 81 -12.53 5.16 -9.70
C PHE A 81 -12.97 5.62 -8.32
N SER A 82 -13.88 6.60 -8.26
CA SER A 82 -14.40 7.11 -7.00
C SER A 82 -15.14 6.03 -6.21
N SER A 83 -15.86 5.13 -6.90
CA SER A 83 -16.58 4.02 -6.26
C SER A 83 -15.64 3.00 -5.58
N VAL A 84 -14.44 2.79 -6.14
CA VAL A 84 -13.44 1.87 -5.60
C VAL A 84 -12.61 2.52 -4.49
N VAL A 85 -12.26 3.80 -4.64
CA VAL A 85 -11.40 4.50 -3.67
C VAL A 85 -12.19 5.10 -2.50
N PHE A 86 -13.42 5.55 -2.70
CA PHE A 86 -14.25 6.20 -1.66
C PHE A 86 -15.54 5.45 -1.34
N GLY A 87 -15.97 4.55 -2.22
CA GLY A 87 -17.25 3.88 -2.10
C GLY A 87 -17.19 2.52 -1.40
N ASN A 88 -18.31 1.79 -1.50
CA ASN A 88 -18.56 0.53 -0.80
C ASN A 88 -17.64 -0.63 -1.23
N ARG A 89 -16.88 -0.48 -2.33
CA ARG A 89 -15.96 -1.50 -2.85
C ARG A 89 -14.56 -1.43 -2.22
N ARG A 90 -14.26 -0.33 -1.52
CA ARG A 90 -12.98 -0.10 -0.83
C ARG A 90 -12.63 -1.20 0.19
N PRO A 91 -13.52 -1.61 1.13
CA PRO A 91 -13.16 -2.60 2.14
C PRO A 91 -12.74 -3.96 1.55
N ASP A 92 -13.43 -4.42 0.51
CA ASP A 92 -13.09 -5.68 -0.18
C ASP A 92 -11.71 -5.57 -0.87
N SER A 93 -11.47 -4.45 -1.54
CA SER A 93 -10.21 -4.17 -2.24
C SER A 93 -9.03 -3.98 -1.26
N GLU A 94 -9.25 -3.30 -0.14
CA GLU A 94 -8.26 -3.14 0.93
C GLU A 94 -7.94 -4.48 1.59
N GLY A 95 -8.96 -5.31 1.87
CA GLY A 95 -8.79 -6.63 2.45
C GLY A 95 -7.91 -7.54 1.59
N MET A 96 -8.17 -7.57 0.28
CA MET A 96 -7.36 -8.34 -0.67
C MET A 96 -5.95 -7.78 -0.81
N ALA A 97 -5.79 -6.44 -0.90
CA ALA A 97 -4.48 -5.80 -0.90
C ALA A 97 -3.69 -6.08 0.40
N LEU A 98 -4.38 -6.29 1.52
CA LEU A 98 -3.79 -6.66 2.80
C LEU A 98 -3.24 -8.09 2.79
N ILE A 99 -3.99 -9.02 2.19
CA ILE A 99 -3.65 -10.45 2.08
C ILE A 99 -2.50 -10.66 1.09
N GLN A 100 -2.51 -9.94 -0.04
CA GLN A 100 -1.44 -10.02 -1.05
C GLN A 100 -0.16 -9.27 -0.67
N ARG A 101 -0.15 -8.46 0.39
CA ARG A 101 1.08 -7.80 0.84
C ARG A 101 2.03 -8.82 1.44
N SER A 102 3.22 -8.92 0.85
CA SER A 102 4.41 -9.41 1.54
C SER A 102 4.67 -8.52 2.76
N ARG A 103 4.26 -8.97 3.94
CA ARG A 103 4.41 -8.23 5.19
C ARG A 103 5.76 -8.57 5.82
N LEU A 104 6.51 -7.54 6.21
CA LEU A 104 7.60 -7.73 7.17
C LEU A 104 6.99 -8.13 8.52
N PRO A 105 7.71 -8.92 9.34
CA PRO A 105 7.27 -9.23 10.69
C PRO A 105 7.00 -7.92 11.47
N SER A 106 5.82 -7.82 12.09
CA SER A 106 5.47 -6.67 12.92
C SER A 106 5.94 -6.88 14.37
N VAL A 107 6.24 -5.81 15.10
CA VAL A 107 6.56 -5.88 16.53
C VAL A 107 5.31 -6.24 17.33
N GLN A 108 5.36 -7.36 18.05
CA GLN A 108 4.31 -7.81 18.98
C GLN A 108 4.55 -7.34 20.41
N GLU A 109 5.82 -7.35 20.84
CA GLU A 109 6.19 -7.00 22.21
C GLU A 109 7.48 -6.21 22.19
N PHE A 110 7.54 -5.13 22.96
CA PHE A 110 8.73 -4.33 23.15
C PHE A 110 8.89 -3.97 24.62
N LYS A 111 9.95 -4.46 25.25
CA LYS A 111 10.29 -4.20 26.65
C LYS A 111 11.67 -3.59 26.72
N TRP A 112 11.86 -2.61 27.58
CA TRP A 112 13.17 -2.02 27.82
C TRP A 112 13.35 -1.70 29.30
N ARG A 113 14.60 -1.65 29.72
CA ARG A 113 14.99 -1.16 31.05
C ARG A 113 16.26 -0.31 30.92
N VAL A 114 16.40 0.64 31.84
CA VAL A 114 17.63 1.41 31.99
C VAL A 114 18.37 0.85 33.18
N ASP A 115 19.60 0.42 32.94
CA ASP A 115 20.54 0.03 33.97
C ASP A 115 21.55 1.18 34.16
N VAL A 116 22.02 1.41 35.38
CA VAL A 116 23.06 2.40 35.66
C VAL A 116 24.19 1.69 36.40
N ALA A 117 25.35 1.60 35.76
CA ALA A 117 26.56 1.06 36.35
C ALA A 117 27.46 2.19 36.85
N ILE A 118 28.36 1.90 37.79
CA ILE A 118 29.46 2.80 38.14
C ILE A 118 30.65 2.40 37.27
N SER A 119 31.15 3.32 36.45
CA SER A 119 32.34 3.07 35.65
C SER A 119 33.55 2.82 36.55
N THR A 120 34.23 1.69 36.32
CA THR A 120 35.44 1.28 37.05
C THR A 120 36.73 1.71 36.35
N SER A 121 36.66 2.25 35.15
CA SER A 121 37.81 2.67 34.34
C SER A 121 38.15 4.16 34.45
N SER A 122 37.27 4.98 35.04
CA SER A 122 37.45 6.42 35.20
C SER A 122 37.91 6.78 36.62
N LEU A 123 38.95 7.60 36.74
CA LEU A 123 39.49 8.09 38.03
C LEU A 123 38.43 8.84 38.86
N ALA A 124 37.45 9.45 38.18
CA ALA A 124 36.21 9.95 38.76
C ALA A 124 35.09 8.93 38.51
N ARG A 125 34.47 8.41 39.57
CA ARG A 125 33.36 7.45 39.50
C ARG A 125 32.18 8.06 38.73
N ALA A 126 32.11 7.81 37.44
CA ALA A 126 31.03 8.27 36.58
C ALA A 126 29.91 7.23 36.54
N LEU A 127 28.66 7.69 36.56
CA LEU A 127 27.52 6.84 36.27
C LEU A 127 27.50 6.55 34.76
N GLN A 128 27.45 5.28 34.41
CA GLN A 128 27.34 4.79 33.04
C GLN A 128 25.93 4.21 32.85
N PRO A 129 25.01 4.94 32.22
CA PRO A 129 23.71 4.40 31.87
C PRO A 129 23.84 3.44 30.68
N SER A 130 23.03 2.38 30.66
CA SER A 130 22.79 1.54 29.49
C SER A 130 21.30 1.21 29.37
N ILE A 131 20.84 0.98 28.14
CA ILE A 131 19.46 0.59 27.85
C ILE A 131 19.45 -0.82 27.29
N LEU A 132 18.87 -1.75 28.04
CA LEU A 132 18.61 -3.09 27.55
C LEU A 132 17.20 -3.16 26.95
N MET A 133 17.13 -3.55 25.68
CA MET A 133 15.87 -3.67 24.93
C MET A 133 15.63 -5.12 24.51
N MET A 134 14.38 -5.57 24.58
CA MET A 134 13.89 -6.85 24.09
C MET A 134 12.69 -6.63 23.17
N MET A 135 12.73 -7.24 21.98
CA MET A 135 11.71 -7.12 20.95
C MET A 135 11.25 -8.52 20.53
N LYS A 136 9.94 -8.74 20.44
CA LYS A 136 9.34 -9.95 19.85
C LYS A 136 8.56 -9.58 18.60
N LEU A 137 8.82 -10.30 17.51
CA LEU A 137 8.21 -10.09 16.21
C LEU A 137 7.08 -11.09 15.94
N SER A 138 6.25 -10.81 14.94
CA SER A 138 5.08 -11.62 14.59
C SER A 138 5.40 -12.97 13.95
N ASP A 139 6.62 -13.14 13.47
CA ASP A 139 7.17 -14.40 12.97
C ASP A 139 7.69 -15.31 14.10
N GLY A 140 7.58 -14.87 15.36
CA GLY A 140 8.08 -15.58 16.53
C GLY A 140 9.54 -15.26 16.88
N THR A 141 10.25 -14.48 16.05
CA THR A 141 11.64 -14.09 16.31
C THR A 141 11.72 -13.13 17.48
N ALA A 142 12.75 -13.29 18.33
CA ALA A 142 13.04 -12.39 19.44
C ALA A 142 14.45 -11.80 19.31
N HIS A 143 14.57 -10.49 19.55
CA HIS A 143 15.83 -9.77 19.49
C HIS A 143 16.12 -9.06 20.80
N ARG A 144 17.41 -8.97 21.14
CA ARG A 144 17.92 -8.27 22.31
C ARG A 144 18.99 -7.27 21.85
N PHE A 145 18.89 -6.03 22.32
CA PHE A 145 19.81 -4.94 21.99
C PHE A 145 20.25 -4.24 23.28
N GLU A 146 21.48 -3.73 23.28
CA GLU A 146 22.03 -2.92 24.37
C GLU A 146 22.71 -1.68 23.78
N VAL A 147 22.40 -0.51 24.33
CA VAL A 147 22.91 0.81 23.91
C VAL A 147 23.38 1.60 25.12
#